data_AF-J9H2Z0-F1
#
_entry.id   AF-J9H2Z0-F1
#
_cell.length_a   1.000
_cell.length_b   1.000
_cell.length_c   1.000
_cell.angle_alpha   90.00
_cell.angle_beta   90.00
_cell.angle_gamma   90.00
#
_symmetry.space_group_name_H-M   'P 1'
#
loop_
_entity.id
_entity.type
_entity.pdbx_description
1 polymer ?
#
loop_
_entity_poly.entity_id
_entity_poly.type
_entity_poly.pdbx_seq_one_letter_code
_entity_poly.pdbx_strand_id
1 'polypeptide(L)'
;MLNIRGHDLDWIHFAWHGTVTNPSQSLIDKNTGNGISYSETYGGYDNQETYDEKYLTCKQDNNHKYLLLNSLEFIQLVWRHFVQWKQDGKPTDRQTMTFTVFVDENYYDFNPVKKTHVDWYTFCNQPKRKILFFMETESISADQNSWYADAHLAIYQQSIQTLYATDTSHGQVVANTAFGIEALDEFRAKYSCGNYNDHYFSTGTSMDNGLYNTMMWFKKQENQAQIIDWKTAESYFTENWREHLLGESDYTGQGAGRNNRRGQWAIYSRNRDLNRNGKLDSFEIRWFVPAIDQYTLCFLGGRPVFENPLFEKDQAVKRYSGIDSWMNGVPILHYMSSTNLSKDQIFWAEEGCSKGNYGQGGVRAMYGIRMARMLCGYGVNDTGEAFDKALEEKTLRQDELFTVSRELNSRPIDYAHRTDGHTYYIVLNKINTDAFRDKVRIGELAHHTHEKKENWLYRSYRIARNKIGYTSYNTATDNNRTYKINGIPRTWWQLNGVWTSQFNENTIYYYHGEEHSLAYQYHEDADGADLHHWRMPNLREAAIMSMAFPKTWFGNERNDPSITCCTESENLGTSSTNIPYWEIQSGKIGRLSGGAQQTFWVRAIQDE
;
A
#
# COMPACT_ATOMS: atom_id res chain seq x y z
N MET A 1 27.15 -10.82 3.63
CA MET A 1 25.87 -10.86 2.88
C MET A 1 26.14 -11.38 1.47
N LEU A 2 25.98 -12.69 1.25
CA LEU A 2 25.99 -13.32 -0.08
C LEU A 2 24.55 -13.27 -0.60
N ASN A 3 24.14 -12.08 -1.07
CA ASN A 3 22.79 -11.83 -1.55
C ASN A 3 22.52 -12.66 -2.82
N ILE A 4 21.25 -13.03 -3.02
CA ILE A 4 20.72 -13.60 -4.26
C ILE A 4 21.13 -12.65 -5.39
N ARG A 5 22.14 -13.01 -6.16
CA ARG A 5 22.58 -12.28 -7.34
C ARG A 5 22.88 -13.27 -8.46
N GLY A 6 22.18 -13.10 -9.57
CA GLY A 6 22.73 -13.38 -10.90
C GLY A 6 22.52 -14.75 -11.53
N HIS A 7 21.97 -15.76 -10.85
CA HIS A 7 21.65 -17.07 -11.49
C HIS A 7 20.38 -17.74 -10.92
N ASP A 8 19.50 -16.96 -10.30
CA ASP A 8 18.15 -17.42 -10.03
C ASP A 8 17.31 -17.21 -11.28
N LEU A 9 17.24 -18.22 -12.14
CA LEU A 9 16.37 -18.21 -13.32
C LEU A 9 15.08 -19.02 -13.08
N ASP A 10 14.84 -19.44 -11.83
CA ASP A 10 13.73 -20.35 -11.49
C ASP A 10 12.38 -19.62 -11.41
N TRP A 11 12.37 -18.28 -11.56
CA TRP A 11 11.17 -17.45 -11.54
C TRP A 11 10.60 -17.14 -12.93
N ILE A 12 11.17 -17.71 -13.99
CA ILE A 12 10.69 -17.54 -15.36
C ILE A 12 10.65 -18.89 -16.06
N HIS A 13 9.52 -19.14 -16.73
CA HIS A 13 9.24 -20.39 -17.42
C HIS A 13 8.73 -20.14 -18.84
N PHE A 14 8.95 -21.09 -19.73
CA PHE A 14 8.72 -20.94 -21.16
C PHE A 14 7.88 -22.07 -21.73
N ALA A 15 6.77 -21.74 -22.39
CA ALA A 15 6.03 -22.68 -23.23
C ALA A 15 6.42 -22.47 -24.69
N TRP A 16 7.03 -23.48 -25.29
CA TRP A 16 7.44 -23.43 -26.69
C TRP A 16 6.27 -23.75 -27.62
N HIS A 17 5.99 -22.88 -28.59
CA HIS A 17 4.92 -23.10 -29.56
C HIS A 17 5.34 -24.02 -30.71
N GLY A 18 6.63 -24.35 -30.78
CA GLY A 18 7.24 -25.17 -31.81
C GLY A 18 7.29 -26.65 -31.48
N THR A 19 7.78 -27.41 -32.44
CA THR A 19 8.15 -28.82 -32.27
C THR A 19 9.55 -29.06 -32.80
N VAL A 20 10.15 -30.19 -32.45
CA VAL A 20 11.48 -30.58 -32.96
C VAL A 20 11.53 -30.58 -34.49
N THR A 21 10.42 -30.95 -35.15
CA THR A 21 10.32 -31.00 -36.62
C THR A 21 9.87 -29.66 -37.25
N ASN A 22 9.18 -28.81 -36.50
CA ASN A 22 8.75 -27.49 -36.93
C ASN A 22 9.02 -26.43 -35.84
N PRO A 23 10.28 -26.00 -35.68
CA PRO A 23 10.66 -25.12 -34.58
C PRO A 23 10.09 -23.70 -34.68
N SER A 24 9.68 -23.29 -35.89
CA SER A 24 9.09 -21.99 -36.18
C SER A 24 7.56 -21.99 -36.19
N GLN A 25 6.92 -23.10 -35.79
CA GLN A 25 5.49 -23.09 -35.54
C GLN A 25 5.15 -22.03 -34.49
N SER A 26 4.11 -21.26 -34.79
CA SER A 26 3.57 -20.24 -33.91
C SER A 26 2.11 -20.55 -33.64
N LEU A 27 1.80 -20.84 -32.38
CA LEU A 27 0.44 -20.97 -31.86
C LEU A 27 -0.13 -19.62 -31.39
N ILE A 28 0.51 -18.51 -31.75
CA ILE A 28 -0.02 -17.18 -31.49
C ILE A 28 -1.22 -16.96 -32.42
N ASP A 29 -2.38 -16.68 -31.83
CA ASP A 29 -3.55 -16.24 -32.57
C ASP A 29 -3.25 -14.89 -33.24
N LYS A 30 -3.40 -14.84 -34.56
CA LYS A 30 -3.01 -13.69 -35.38
C LYS A 30 -3.85 -12.44 -35.14
N ASN A 31 -5.05 -12.58 -34.58
CA ASN A 31 -5.99 -11.46 -34.40
C ASN A 31 -5.84 -10.83 -33.01
N THR A 32 -5.62 -11.66 -31.99
CA THR A 32 -5.54 -11.27 -30.59
C THR A 32 -4.11 -11.10 -30.11
N GLY A 33 -3.13 -11.72 -30.78
CA GLY A 33 -1.75 -11.79 -30.32
C GLY A 33 -1.55 -12.76 -29.15
N ASN A 34 -2.59 -13.49 -28.75
CA ASN A 34 -2.54 -14.40 -27.61
C ASN A 34 -1.87 -15.73 -28.00
N GLY A 35 -1.00 -16.21 -27.13
CA GLY A 35 -0.31 -17.50 -27.29
C GLY A 35 -1.00 -18.65 -26.58
N ILE A 36 -0.20 -19.65 -26.19
CA ILE A 36 -0.63 -20.66 -25.23
C ILE A 36 -1.07 -19.89 -23.98
N SER A 37 -2.35 -20.00 -23.65
CA SER A 37 -2.85 -19.45 -22.41
C SER A 37 -2.59 -20.46 -21.30
N TYR A 38 -2.75 -20.01 -20.06
CA TYR A 38 -3.08 -20.97 -19.03
C TYR A 38 -4.30 -21.78 -19.49
N SER A 39 -4.52 -22.96 -18.92
CA SER A 39 -5.81 -23.66 -19.09
C SER A 39 -6.99 -22.69 -18.95
N GLU A 40 -8.24 -23.10 -19.25
CA GLU A 40 -9.45 -22.28 -18.93
C GLU A 40 -9.58 -21.91 -17.42
N THR A 41 -8.52 -22.19 -16.67
CA THR A 41 -8.23 -22.26 -15.27
C THR A 41 -6.72 -21.87 -15.11
N TYR A 42 -6.45 -20.69 -14.54
CA TYR A 42 -5.19 -19.91 -14.56
C TYR A 42 -4.10 -20.26 -13.46
N GLY A 43 -3.21 -21.28 -13.54
CA GLY A 43 -2.42 -21.75 -12.33
C GLY A 43 -0.89 -21.83 -12.29
N GLY A 44 -0.28 -22.27 -11.17
CA GLY A 44 1.17 -22.22 -10.85
C GLY A 44 1.85 -23.57 -10.47
N TYR A 45 3.17 -23.55 -10.22
CA TYR A 45 4.12 -24.67 -10.38
C TYR A 45 4.53 -25.44 -9.11
N ASP A 46 4.03 -26.67 -8.92
CA ASP A 46 4.63 -27.64 -7.99
C ASP A 46 5.39 -28.78 -8.71
N ASN A 47 5.09 -29.03 -9.98
CA ASN A 47 5.71 -30.05 -10.83
C ASN A 47 5.97 -29.50 -12.23
N GLN A 48 6.79 -30.19 -13.03
CA GLN A 48 6.92 -29.90 -14.47
C GLN A 48 5.54 -30.02 -15.13
N GLU A 49 5.01 -28.90 -15.58
CA GLU A 49 3.69 -28.83 -16.19
C GLU A 49 3.74 -29.20 -17.66
N THR A 50 2.60 -29.63 -18.19
CA THR A 50 2.43 -29.93 -19.61
C THR A 50 1.43 -29.03 -20.31
N TYR A 51 1.49 -28.95 -21.64
CA TYR A 51 0.50 -28.20 -22.42
C TYR A 51 0.14 -28.89 -23.74
N ASP A 52 -1.02 -28.50 -24.26
CA ASP A 52 -1.46 -28.76 -25.64
C ASP A 52 -1.35 -27.47 -26.49
N GLU A 53 -2.00 -27.40 -27.65
CA GLU A 53 -1.92 -26.22 -28.51
C GLU A 53 -2.57 -24.95 -27.93
N LYS A 54 -3.28 -25.04 -26.80
CA LYS A 54 -4.09 -23.96 -26.23
C LYS A 54 -3.86 -23.73 -24.74
N TYR A 55 -3.62 -24.79 -23.97
CA TYR A 55 -3.82 -24.78 -22.54
C TYR A 55 -2.67 -25.47 -21.78
N LEU A 56 -2.20 -24.82 -20.71
CA LEU A 56 -1.21 -25.35 -19.75
C LEU A 56 -1.91 -26.10 -18.60
N THR A 57 -1.44 -27.29 -18.22
CA THR A 57 -1.98 -28.17 -17.16
C THR A 57 -0.86 -28.84 -16.34
N CYS A 58 -1.13 -29.24 -15.10
CA CYS A 58 -0.20 -30.01 -14.28
C CYS A 58 -0.25 -31.53 -14.56
N LYS A 59 -1.21 -32.01 -15.38
CA LYS A 59 -1.39 -33.43 -15.67
C LYS A 59 -0.93 -33.77 -17.09
N GLN A 60 0.07 -34.64 -17.19
CA GLN A 60 0.42 -35.24 -18.47
C GLN A 60 -0.69 -36.22 -18.90
N ASP A 61 -1.29 -35.94 -20.06
CA ASP A 61 -2.28 -36.82 -20.68
C ASP A 61 -2.03 -36.91 -22.20
N ASN A 62 -2.93 -37.59 -22.91
CA ASN A 62 -2.79 -37.78 -24.35
C ASN A 62 -2.86 -36.47 -25.16
N ASN A 63 -3.40 -35.39 -24.59
CA ASN A 63 -3.56 -34.10 -25.26
C ASN A 63 -2.43 -33.13 -24.87
N HIS A 64 -1.94 -33.20 -23.63
CA HIS A 64 -0.93 -32.28 -23.09
C HIS A 64 0.44 -32.97 -23.00
N LYS A 65 1.16 -33.00 -24.13
CA LYS A 65 2.40 -33.77 -24.29
C LYS A 65 3.69 -32.97 -24.13
N TYR A 66 3.61 -31.64 -24.23
CA TYR A 66 4.78 -30.76 -24.17
C TYR A 66 5.00 -30.30 -22.75
N LEU A 67 6.26 -30.06 -22.33
CA LEU A 67 6.60 -29.64 -20.98
C LEU A 67 6.93 -28.16 -20.93
N LEU A 68 6.55 -27.49 -19.84
CA LEU A 68 7.03 -26.16 -19.56
C LEU A 68 8.50 -26.18 -19.19
N LEU A 69 9.26 -25.32 -19.85
CA LEU A 69 10.70 -25.28 -19.75
C LEU A 69 11.10 -24.29 -18.66
N ASN A 70 12.00 -24.70 -17.78
CA ASN A 70 12.77 -23.73 -16.99
C ASN A 70 13.76 -22.99 -17.91
N SER A 71 14.36 -21.93 -17.40
CA SER A 71 15.27 -21.10 -18.20
C SER A 71 16.51 -21.85 -18.74
N LEU A 72 17.03 -22.86 -18.03
CA LEU A 72 18.16 -23.66 -18.52
C LEU A 72 17.74 -24.54 -19.71
N GLU A 73 16.60 -25.21 -19.60
CA GLU A 73 16.01 -26.03 -20.67
C GLU A 73 15.69 -25.17 -21.91
N PHE A 74 15.14 -23.97 -21.69
CA PHE A 74 14.93 -22.98 -22.73
C PHE A 74 16.23 -22.60 -23.45
N ILE A 75 17.29 -22.24 -22.71
CA ILE A 75 18.59 -21.85 -23.30
C ILE A 75 19.17 -23.00 -24.12
N GLN A 76 19.13 -24.24 -23.59
CA GLN A 76 19.63 -25.42 -24.29
C GLN A 76 18.86 -25.70 -25.58
N LEU A 77 17.53 -25.58 -25.54
CA LEU A 77 16.66 -25.76 -26.69
C LEU A 77 16.95 -24.72 -27.77
N VAL A 78 16.94 -23.44 -27.41
CA VAL A 78 17.21 -22.33 -28.33
C VAL A 78 18.60 -22.45 -28.93
N TRP A 79 19.63 -22.74 -28.12
CA TRP A 79 21.00 -22.93 -28.61
C TRP A 79 21.12 -24.09 -29.58
N ARG A 80 20.52 -25.25 -29.27
CA ARG A 80 20.51 -26.41 -30.16
C ARG A 80 19.92 -26.06 -31.53
N HIS A 81 18.75 -25.42 -31.56
CA HIS A 81 18.11 -25.04 -32.81
C HIS A 81 18.86 -23.95 -33.55
N PHE A 82 19.46 -22.99 -32.85
CA PHE A 82 20.30 -21.96 -33.43
C PHE A 82 21.54 -22.52 -34.12
N VAL A 83 22.25 -23.46 -33.48
CA VAL A 83 23.41 -24.13 -34.07
C VAL A 83 23.01 -24.90 -35.33
N GLN A 84 21.90 -25.65 -35.27
CA GLN A 84 21.39 -26.38 -36.44
C GLN A 84 20.99 -25.43 -37.58
N TRP A 85 20.28 -24.35 -37.27
CA TRP A 85 19.88 -23.33 -38.25
C TRP A 85 21.09 -22.71 -38.96
N LYS A 86 22.19 -22.45 -38.24
CA LYS A 86 23.44 -21.99 -38.86
C LYS A 86 24.07 -23.04 -39.78
N GLN A 87 24.11 -24.30 -39.34
CA GLN A 87 24.68 -25.40 -40.13
C GLN A 87 23.87 -25.66 -41.42
N ASP A 88 22.56 -25.47 -41.38
CA ASP A 88 21.64 -25.65 -42.51
C ASP A 88 21.68 -24.47 -43.50
N GLY A 89 22.59 -23.50 -43.33
CA GLY A 89 22.72 -22.35 -44.23
C GLY A 89 21.73 -21.22 -43.96
N LYS A 90 21.23 -21.11 -42.72
CA LYS A 90 20.28 -20.08 -42.26
C LYS A 90 18.96 -20.05 -43.06
N PRO A 91 18.22 -21.17 -43.14
CA PRO A 91 16.96 -21.22 -43.88
C PRO A 91 15.93 -20.25 -43.30
N THR A 92 15.27 -19.48 -44.17
CA THR A 92 14.35 -18.39 -43.79
C THR A 92 13.06 -18.89 -43.16
N ASP A 93 12.58 -20.08 -43.56
CA ASP A 93 11.38 -20.73 -43.04
C ASP A 93 11.56 -21.31 -41.62
N ARG A 94 12.80 -21.29 -41.10
CA ARG A 94 13.15 -21.75 -39.75
C ARG A 94 13.88 -20.70 -38.90
N GLN A 95 13.70 -19.42 -39.25
CA GLN A 95 14.45 -18.32 -38.64
C GLN A 95 13.87 -17.83 -37.29
N THR A 96 12.70 -18.30 -36.88
CA THR A 96 12.02 -17.85 -35.65
C THR A 96 11.71 -19.01 -34.71
N MET A 97 11.63 -18.72 -33.42
CA MET A 97 11.05 -19.60 -32.42
C MET A 97 10.12 -18.74 -31.55
N THR A 98 8.92 -19.26 -31.27
CA THR A 98 7.90 -18.53 -30.52
C THR A 98 7.66 -19.19 -29.17
N PHE A 99 7.59 -18.37 -28.12
CA PHE A 99 7.37 -18.81 -26.76
C PHE A 99 6.32 -17.94 -26.07
N THR A 100 5.48 -18.54 -25.22
CA THR A 100 4.81 -17.82 -24.12
C THR A 100 5.73 -17.84 -22.91
N VAL A 101 5.88 -16.69 -22.25
CA VAL A 101 6.72 -16.52 -21.05
C VAL A 101 5.84 -16.35 -19.83
N PHE A 102 6.08 -17.15 -18.80
CA PHE A 102 5.42 -17.08 -17.51
C PHE A 102 6.40 -16.56 -16.47
N VAL A 103 5.95 -15.61 -15.66
CA VAL A 103 6.77 -14.93 -14.66
C VAL A 103 6.16 -15.16 -13.29
N ASP A 104 6.92 -15.79 -12.42
CA ASP A 104 6.48 -16.05 -11.05
C ASP A 104 6.42 -14.75 -10.26
N GLU A 105 5.69 -14.77 -9.15
CA GLU A 105 5.67 -13.67 -8.19
C GLU A 105 7.05 -13.49 -7.55
N ASN A 106 7.37 -12.27 -7.11
CA ASN A 106 8.58 -12.01 -6.33
C ASN A 106 8.39 -12.40 -4.86
N TYR A 107 8.13 -13.70 -4.65
CA TYR A 107 7.91 -14.36 -3.37
C TYR A 107 8.65 -15.69 -3.38
N TYR A 108 9.34 -16.03 -2.29
CA TYR A 108 10.21 -17.20 -2.24
C TYR A 108 10.00 -17.99 -0.94
N ASP A 109 9.72 -19.28 -1.06
CA ASP A 109 9.80 -20.20 0.09
C ASP A 109 11.22 -20.76 0.26
N PHE A 110 11.97 -20.84 -0.84
CA PHE A 110 13.32 -21.37 -0.89
C PHE A 110 14.26 -20.38 -1.58
N ASN A 111 15.49 -20.30 -1.07
CA ASN A 111 16.58 -19.64 -1.77
C ASN A 111 16.81 -20.37 -3.10
N PRO A 112 16.70 -19.68 -4.23
CA PRO A 112 16.78 -20.29 -5.55
C PRO A 112 18.15 -20.93 -5.85
N VAL A 113 19.22 -20.40 -5.26
CA VAL A 113 20.59 -20.87 -5.48
C VAL A 113 20.98 -21.94 -4.46
N LYS A 114 20.71 -21.69 -3.18
CA LYS A 114 21.13 -22.57 -2.08
C LYS A 114 20.13 -23.68 -1.75
N LYS A 115 18.89 -23.57 -2.27
CA LYS A 115 17.76 -24.45 -1.97
C LYS A 115 17.44 -24.56 -0.46
N THR A 116 17.85 -23.56 0.32
CA THR A 116 17.55 -23.44 1.76
C THR A 116 16.30 -22.62 1.97
N HIS A 117 15.52 -22.87 3.02
CA HIS A 117 14.36 -22.03 3.35
C HIS A 117 14.74 -20.57 3.51
N VAL A 118 13.84 -19.68 3.12
CA VAL A 118 13.97 -18.24 3.31
C VAL A 118 12.66 -17.67 3.83
N ASP A 119 12.77 -16.59 4.59
CA ASP A 119 11.62 -15.86 5.12
C ASP A 119 11.42 -14.56 4.33
N TRP A 120 10.21 -14.00 4.44
CA TRP A 120 9.76 -12.81 3.71
C TRP A 120 10.73 -11.62 3.73
N TYR A 121 11.38 -11.38 4.88
CA TYR A 121 12.27 -10.22 5.06
C TYR A 121 13.54 -10.29 4.22
N THR A 122 13.85 -11.45 3.64
CA THR A 122 15.03 -11.64 2.77
C THR A 122 14.81 -11.20 1.33
N PHE A 123 13.55 -11.14 0.87
CA PHE A 123 13.19 -10.82 -0.52
C PHE A 123 12.23 -9.63 -0.67
N CYS A 124 11.61 -9.16 0.42
CA CYS A 124 10.87 -7.90 0.44
C CYS A 124 11.81 -6.68 0.44
N ASN A 125 11.32 -5.55 -0.07
CA ASN A 125 12.07 -4.29 -0.22
C ASN A 125 13.43 -4.45 -0.94
N GLN A 126 13.56 -5.44 -1.83
CA GLN A 126 14.78 -5.65 -2.60
C GLN A 126 14.73 -4.86 -3.92
N PRO A 127 15.90 -4.50 -4.49
CA PRO A 127 15.94 -3.93 -5.83
C PRO A 127 15.22 -4.82 -6.86
N LYS A 128 14.62 -4.20 -7.88
CA LYS A 128 13.95 -4.87 -9.00
C LYS A 128 14.80 -6.02 -9.54
N ARG A 129 14.23 -7.23 -9.62
CA ARG A 129 14.86 -8.36 -10.33
C ARG A 129 14.72 -8.16 -11.83
N LYS A 130 15.75 -8.57 -12.58
CA LYS A 130 15.90 -8.27 -14.00
C LYS A 130 16.39 -9.50 -14.73
N ILE A 131 15.83 -9.76 -15.90
CA ILE A 131 16.41 -10.66 -16.89
C ILE A 131 16.46 -9.99 -18.25
N LEU A 132 17.51 -10.28 -19.00
CA LEU A 132 17.75 -9.76 -20.34
C LEU A 132 18.17 -10.95 -21.22
N PHE A 133 17.43 -11.20 -22.29
CA PHE A 133 17.75 -12.24 -23.26
C PHE A 133 18.40 -11.63 -24.50
N PHE A 134 19.61 -12.07 -24.82
CA PHE A 134 20.39 -11.67 -25.99
C PHE A 134 20.65 -12.90 -26.87
N MET A 135 20.55 -12.76 -28.20
CA MET A 135 20.74 -13.89 -29.13
C MET A 135 22.03 -13.78 -29.96
N GLU A 136 22.27 -12.64 -30.62
CA GLU A 136 23.51 -12.40 -31.37
C GLU A 136 24.16 -11.07 -30.98
N THR A 137 25.49 -11.06 -31.01
CA THR A 137 26.28 -9.84 -30.93
C THR A 137 26.23 -9.14 -32.28
N GLU A 138 25.78 -7.90 -32.30
CA GLU A 138 25.64 -7.10 -33.51
C GLU A 138 26.97 -6.53 -33.98
N SER A 139 27.82 -6.10 -33.04
CA SER A 139 29.16 -5.63 -33.37
C SER A 139 30.16 -5.91 -32.26
N ILE A 140 31.39 -6.16 -32.68
CA ILE A 140 32.56 -6.29 -31.82
C ILE A 140 33.52 -5.20 -32.25
N SER A 141 33.94 -4.37 -31.29
CA SER A 141 34.99 -3.36 -31.48
C SER A 141 36.25 -3.95 -32.11
N ALA A 142 37.00 -3.12 -32.84
CA ALA A 142 38.19 -3.56 -33.55
C ALA A 142 39.29 -4.11 -32.61
N ASP A 143 39.33 -3.66 -31.36
CA ASP A 143 40.24 -4.13 -30.31
C ASP A 143 39.69 -5.33 -29.51
N GLN A 144 38.48 -5.80 -29.86
CA GLN A 144 37.73 -6.88 -29.23
C GLN A 144 37.34 -6.68 -27.77
N ASN A 145 37.51 -5.47 -27.21
CA ASN A 145 37.25 -5.19 -25.79
C ASN A 145 35.82 -4.74 -25.49
N SER A 146 35.04 -4.43 -26.52
CA SER A 146 33.65 -3.99 -26.43
C SER A 146 32.77 -4.74 -27.41
N TRP A 147 31.65 -5.27 -26.92
CA TRP A 147 30.64 -5.97 -27.70
C TRP A 147 29.32 -5.23 -27.55
N TYR A 148 28.57 -5.10 -28.65
CA TYR A 148 27.25 -4.49 -28.70
C TYR A 148 26.21 -5.53 -29.14
N ALA A 149 25.09 -5.59 -28.42
CA ALA A 149 23.98 -6.49 -28.71
C ALA A 149 22.68 -5.87 -28.15
N ASP A 150 21.58 -6.00 -28.88
CA ASP A 150 20.25 -5.63 -28.41
C ASP A 150 19.56 -6.78 -27.67
N ALA A 151 18.87 -6.47 -26.58
CA ALA A 151 18.07 -7.45 -25.85
C ALA A 151 16.76 -7.71 -26.60
N HIS A 152 16.45 -8.99 -26.89
CA HIS A 152 15.19 -9.39 -27.50
C HIS A 152 14.02 -9.38 -26.52
N LEU A 153 14.29 -9.63 -25.24
CA LEU A 153 13.31 -9.62 -24.17
C LEU A 153 13.98 -9.08 -22.90
N ALA A 154 13.31 -8.13 -22.26
CA ALA A 154 13.72 -7.57 -20.99
C ALA A 154 12.53 -7.63 -20.03
N ILE A 155 12.69 -8.36 -18.91
CA ILE A 155 11.67 -8.46 -17.88
C ILE A 155 12.23 -7.85 -16.60
N TYR A 156 11.46 -6.94 -16.03
CA TYR A 156 11.74 -6.28 -14.76
C TYR A 156 10.57 -6.55 -13.82
N GLN A 157 10.86 -6.90 -12.57
CA GLN A 157 9.81 -7.11 -11.59
C GLN A 157 10.19 -6.51 -10.24
N GLN A 158 9.28 -5.72 -9.68
CA GLN A 158 9.39 -5.15 -8.34
C GLN A 158 9.32 -6.25 -7.28
N SER A 159 10.00 -6.08 -6.15
CA SER A 159 9.73 -6.86 -4.95
C SER A 159 8.39 -6.46 -4.32
N ILE A 160 7.85 -7.31 -3.46
CA ILE A 160 6.79 -6.86 -2.55
C ILE A 160 7.35 -5.76 -1.64
N GLN A 161 6.57 -4.69 -1.43
CA GLN A 161 6.99 -3.56 -0.60
C GLN A 161 6.30 -3.63 0.76
N THR A 162 7.05 -3.43 1.84
CA THR A 162 6.50 -3.49 3.19
C THR A 162 7.13 -2.42 4.08
N LEU A 163 6.32 -1.85 4.96
CA LEU A 163 6.81 -0.92 5.98
C LEU A 163 7.50 -1.62 7.16
N TYR A 164 7.42 -2.95 7.25
CA TYR A 164 8.04 -3.69 8.33
C TYR A 164 9.57 -3.74 8.17
N ALA A 165 10.28 -3.81 9.29
CA ALA A 165 11.73 -3.97 9.31
C ALA A 165 12.13 -5.30 8.66
N THR A 166 13.05 -5.25 7.70
CA THR A 166 13.57 -6.42 6.99
C THR A 166 14.89 -6.95 7.58
N ASP A 167 15.38 -6.32 8.64
CA ASP A 167 16.54 -6.77 9.41
C ASP A 167 16.41 -6.36 10.88
N THR A 168 17.37 -6.79 11.70
CA THR A 168 17.43 -6.48 13.14
C THR A 168 18.37 -5.31 13.46
N SER A 169 18.80 -4.55 12.45
CA SER A 169 19.70 -3.42 12.64
C SER A 169 19.03 -2.32 13.48
N HIS A 170 19.85 -1.51 14.16
CA HIS A 170 19.38 -0.37 14.96
C HIS A 170 18.30 -0.73 16.00
N GLY A 171 18.27 -1.97 16.51
CA GLY A 171 17.29 -2.42 17.50
C GLY A 171 15.90 -2.73 16.93
N GLN A 172 15.78 -2.98 15.63
CA GLN A 172 14.55 -3.48 15.03
C GLN A 172 14.32 -4.96 15.33
N VAL A 173 13.05 -5.35 15.29
CA VAL A 173 12.55 -6.70 15.44
C VAL A 173 11.79 -7.04 14.16
N VAL A 174 12.18 -8.15 13.52
CA VAL A 174 11.45 -8.67 12.36
C VAL A 174 10.12 -9.25 12.84
N ALA A 175 9.02 -8.84 12.21
CA ALA A 175 7.69 -9.34 12.54
C ALA A 175 7.52 -10.82 12.16
N ASN A 176 6.78 -11.56 12.97
CA ASN A 176 6.42 -12.95 12.64
C ASN A 176 5.39 -12.99 11.51
N THR A 177 4.39 -12.12 11.60
CA THR A 177 3.41 -11.87 10.56
C THR A 177 3.45 -10.40 10.19
N ALA A 178 3.82 -10.08 8.95
CA ALA A 178 3.78 -8.76 8.37
C ALA A 178 2.78 -8.73 7.21
N PHE A 179 2.61 -7.58 6.58
CA PHE A 179 1.98 -7.50 5.26
C PHE A 179 2.81 -6.61 4.35
N GLY A 180 2.69 -6.82 3.05
CA GLY A 180 3.25 -5.96 2.02
C GLY A 180 2.19 -5.59 0.99
N ILE A 181 2.46 -4.55 0.22
CA ILE A 181 1.59 -4.06 -0.85
C ILE A 181 2.23 -4.26 -2.22
N GLU A 182 1.39 -4.32 -3.23
CA GLU A 182 1.83 -4.27 -4.61
C GLU A 182 2.44 -2.92 -4.96
N ALA A 183 3.29 -2.88 -5.97
CA ALA A 183 3.97 -1.66 -6.43
C ALA A 183 3.01 -0.66 -7.09
N LEU A 184 2.06 -1.16 -7.87
CA LEU A 184 1.11 -0.35 -8.64
C LEU A 184 -0.23 -1.06 -8.66
N ASP A 185 -1.31 -0.28 -8.58
CA ASP A 185 -2.65 -0.74 -8.92
C ASP A 185 -2.77 -0.79 -10.45
N GLU A 186 -2.70 -2.00 -11.03
CA GLU A 186 -2.77 -2.22 -12.48
C GLU A 186 -4.08 -1.73 -13.10
N PHE A 187 -5.18 -1.67 -12.34
CA PHE A 187 -6.49 -1.25 -12.88
C PHE A 187 -6.85 0.18 -12.52
N ARG A 188 -6.11 0.75 -11.55
CA ARG A 188 -6.28 2.11 -11.03
C ARG A 188 -7.75 2.36 -10.72
N ALA A 189 -8.22 3.56 -11.00
CA ALA A 189 -9.60 3.93 -10.74
C ALA A 189 -10.62 3.48 -11.80
N LYS A 190 -10.47 2.25 -12.32
CA LYS A 190 -11.43 1.61 -13.24
C LYS A 190 -12.26 0.49 -12.58
N TYR A 191 -12.34 0.47 -11.26
CA TYR A 191 -13.29 -0.37 -10.55
C TYR A 191 -14.72 0.18 -10.70
N SER A 192 -15.73 -0.68 -10.61
CA SER A 192 -17.13 -0.27 -10.57
C SER A 192 -17.31 0.88 -9.56
N CYS A 193 -18.30 1.75 -9.78
CA CYS A 193 -18.59 2.86 -8.88
C CYS A 193 -20.10 3.13 -8.73
N GLY A 194 -20.93 2.25 -9.29
CA GLY A 194 -22.37 2.45 -9.41
C GLY A 194 -23.12 2.21 -8.10
N ASN A 195 -22.71 1.22 -7.31
CA ASN A 195 -23.43 0.77 -6.14
C ASN A 195 -22.47 0.48 -4.99
N TYR A 196 -22.63 1.20 -3.87
CA TYR A 196 -21.88 0.99 -2.62
C TYR A 196 -21.70 -0.50 -2.30
N ASN A 197 -22.77 -1.31 -2.35
CA ASN A 197 -22.73 -2.71 -1.93
C ASN A 197 -21.85 -3.62 -2.83
N ASP A 198 -21.55 -3.21 -4.06
CA ASP A 198 -20.63 -3.96 -4.93
C ASP A 198 -19.15 -3.72 -4.59
N HIS A 199 -18.87 -2.78 -3.67
CA HIS A 199 -17.51 -2.39 -3.30
C HIS A 199 -17.04 -3.00 -1.98
N TYR A 200 -17.95 -3.48 -1.14
CA TYR A 200 -17.62 -3.97 0.19
C TYR A 200 -17.65 -5.48 0.30
N PHE A 201 -16.67 -6.01 1.01
CA PHE A 201 -16.66 -7.39 1.48
C PHE A 201 -17.76 -7.50 2.54
N SER A 202 -18.95 -7.97 2.11
CA SER A 202 -20.29 -7.76 2.69
C SER A 202 -20.53 -8.08 4.19
N THR A 203 -19.49 -8.28 4.99
CA THR A 203 -19.50 -8.49 6.45
C THR A 203 -18.20 -8.07 7.14
N GLY A 204 -17.10 -7.80 6.41
CA GLY A 204 -15.78 -7.60 7.01
C GLY A 204 -15.67 -6.28 7.75
N THR A 205 -15.74 -6.28 9.08
CA THR A 205 -15.63 -5.07 9.92
C THR A 205 -14.24 -4.87 10.50
N SER A 206 -13.29 -5.78 10.25
CA SER A 206 -11.95 -5.65 10.78
C SER A 206 -11.28 -4.40 10.20
N MET A 207 -10.70 -3.59 11.08
CA MET A 207 -10.01 -2.36 10.69
C MET A 207 -8.59 -2.65 10.21
N ASP A 208 -8.00 -3.76 10.66
CA ASP A 208 -6.59 -4.07 10.46
C ASP A 208 -6.31 -5.43 9.80
N ASN A 209 -7.28 -6.34 9.67
CA ASN A 209 -7.07 -7.63 8.99
C ASN A 209 -7.89 -7.75 7.68
N GLY A 210 -7.31 -7.28 6.57
CA GLY A 210 -7.94 -7.31 5.24
C GLY A 210 -8.11 -8.72 4.66
N LEU A 211 -7.21 -9.66 4.96
CA LEU A 211 -7.34 -11.03 4.51
C LEU A 211 -8.52 -11.71 5.21
N TYR A 212 -8.68 -11.49 6.52
CA TYR A 212 -9.86 -11.96 7.26
C TYR A 212 -11.17 -11.40 6.68
N ASN A 213 -11.24 -10.09 6.42
CA ASN A 213 -12.40 -9.48 5.75
C ASN A 213 -12.69 -10.11 4.39
N THR A 214 -11.63 -10.40 3.61
CA THR A 214 -11.72 -11.08 2.32
C THR A 214 -12.26 -12.50 2.47
N MET A 215 -11.76 -13.26 3.44
CA MET A 215 -12.19 -14.64 3.70
C MET A 215 -13.61 -14.71 4.26
N MET A 216 -14.04 -13.73 5.04
CA MET A 216 -15.43 -13.62 5.47
C MET A 216 -16.38 -13.48 4.29
N TRP A 217 -16.03 -12.65 3.30
CA TRP A 217 -16.80 -12.56 2.06
C TRP A 217 -16.74 -13.88 1.29
N PHE A 218 -15.55 -14.44 1.06
CA PHE A 218 -15.37 -15.67 0.31
C PHE A 218 -16.22 -16.82 0.87
N LYS A 219 -16.11 -17.11 2.18
CA LYS A 219 -16.89 -18.17 2.84
C LYS A 219 -18.39 -17.91 2.84
N LYS A 220 -18.81 -16.65 2.94
CA LYS A 220 -20.24 -16.28 2.83
C LYS A 220 -20.78 -16.48 1.41
N GLN A 221 -19.93 -16.29 0.39
CA GLN A 221 -20.29 -16.38 -1.01
C GLN A 221 -20.00 -17.74 -1.67
N GLU A 222 -19.33 -18.66 -0.98
CA GLU A 222 -18.90 -19.98 -1.49
C GLU A 222 -20.04 -20.80 -2.13
N ASN A 223 -21.28 -20.59 -1.67
CA ASN A 223 -22.48 -21.24 -2.21
C ASN A 223 -23.41 -20.29 -2.99
N GLN A 224 -22.91 -19.13 -3.40
CA GLN A 224 -23.66 -18.08 -4.11
C GLN A 224 -23.02 -17.76 -5.45
N ALA A 225 -23.82 -17.22 -6.38
CA ALA A 225 -23.35 -16.81 -7.70
C ALA A 225 -22.39 -15.58 -7.70
N GLN A 226 -21.92 -15.14 -6.52
CA GLN A 226 -21.00 -14.01 -6.40
C GLN A 226 -19.54 -14.41 -6.53
N ILE A 227 -19.18 -15.67 -6.26
CA ILE A 227 -17.88 -16.19 -6.66
C ILE A 227 -17.98 -16.59 -8.13
N ILE A 228 -17.12 -16.00 -8.94
CA ILE A 228 -17.07 -16.25 -10.39
C ILE A 228 -15.94 -17.23 -10.70
N ASP A 229 -16.10 -17.98 -11.79
CA ASP A 229 -15.02 -18.81 -12.30
C ASP A 229 -13.89 -17.94 -12.89
N TRP A 230 -12.70 -18.53 -12.99
CA TRP A 230 -11.51 -17.83 -13.49
C TRP A 230 -11.66 -17.36 -14.95
N LYS A 231 -12.42 -18.11 -15.77
CA LYS A 231 -12.76 -17.74 -17.15
C LYS A 231 -13.58 -16.45 -17.23
N THR A 232 -14.56 -16.30 -16.34
CA THR A 232 -15.36 -15.08 -16.24
C THR A 232 -14.49 -13.93 -15.74
N ALA A 233 -13.64 -14.16 -14.74
CA ALA A 233 -12.72 -13.15 -14.23
C ALA A 233 -11.75 -12.66 -15.31
N GLU A 234 -11.17 -13.56 -16.12
CA GLU A 234 -10.30 -13.21 -17.25
C GLU A 234 -10.97 -12.22 -18.20
N SER A 235 -12.27 -12.42 -18.51
CA SER A 235 -13.02 -11.49 -19.36
C SER A 235 -13.22 -10.09 -18.75
N TYR A 236 -13.07 -9.96 -17.43
CA TYR A 236 -13.26 -8.71 -16.68
C TYR A 236 -11.96 -7.94 -16.48
N PHE A 237 -10.83 -8.65 -16.39
CA PHE A 237 -9.50 -8.11 -16.06
C PHE A 237 -8.52 -8.24 -17.24
N THR A 238 -8.88 -7.73 -18.41
CA THR A 238 -8.08 -7.81 -19.64
C THR A 238 -7.01 -6.70 -19.78
N GLU A 239 -6.00 -6.94 -20.64
CA GLU A 239 -4.89 -6.01 -20.94
C GLU A 239 -5.36 -4.63 -21.44
N ASN A 240 -6.46 -4.57 -22.19
CA ASN A 240 -7.07 -3.32 -22.64
C ASN A 240 -7.40 -2.34 -21.48
N TRP A 241 -7.48 -2.87 -20.27
CA TRP A 241 -7.76 -2.09 -19.08
C TRP A 241 -6.55 -1.79 -18.21
N ARG A 242 -5.42 -2.49 -18.40
CA ARG A 242 -4.27 -2.51 -17.49
C ARG A 242 -3.35 -1.29 -17.59
N GLU A 243 -3.25 -0.58 -18.71
CA GLU A 243 -2.30 0.54 -18.79
C GLU A 243 -2.77 1.72 -19.66
N HIS A 244 -2.87 2.89 -19.04
CA HIS A 244 -2.79 4.20 -19.70
C HIS A 244 -2.55 5.26 -18.61
N LEU A 245 -1.85 6.34 -18.98
CA LEU A 245 -1.90 7.60 -18.22
C LEU A 245 -3.35 8.02 -18.10
N LEU A 246 -3.81 8.21 -16.87
CA LEU A 246 -5.21 8.53 -16.58
C LEU A 246 -5.50 9.99 -16.95
N GLY A 247 -6.53 10.21 -17.75
CA GLY A 247 -7.06 11.53 -18.08
C GLY A 247 -8.47 11.74 -17.52
N GLU A 248 -8.96 12.98 -17.56
CA GLU A 248 -10.30 13.34 -17.06
C GLU A 248 -11.44 12.53 -17.73
N SER A 249 -11.24 12.09 -18.96
CA SER A 249 -12.18 11.29 -19.76
C SER A 249 -12.36 9.86 -19.25
N ASP A 250 -11.40 9.31 -18.50
CA ASP A 250 -11.46 7.93 -18.00
C ASP A 250 -12.42 7.77 -16.80
N TYR A 251 -13.01 8.90 -16.37
CA TYR A 251 -13.76 9.05 -15.12
C TYR A 251 -15.22 9.46 -15.31
N THR A 252 -15.85 9.08 -16.41
CA THR A 252 -17.29 9.34 -16.67
C THR A 252 -18.23 8.48 -15.81
N GLY A 253 -17.70 7.49 -15.09
CA GLY A 253 -18.45 6.62 -14.18
C GLY A 253 -19.31 5.55 -14.88
N GLN A 254 -19.24 5.42 -16.21
CA GLN A 254 -19.90 4.37 -17.01
C GLN A 254 -19.05 3.99 -18.23
N GLY A 255 -19.12 2.72 -18.65
CA GLY A 255 -18.42 2.18 -19.83
C GLY A 255 -17.13 1.38 -19.52
N ALA A 256 -16.51 0.80 -20.54
CA ALA A 256 -15.19 0.17 -20.47
C ALA A 256 -15.04 -1.06 -19.54
N GLY A 257 -16.03 -1.97 -19.49
CA GLY A 257 -15.96 -3.19 -18.65
C GLY A 257 -15.94 -2.95 -17.13
N ARG A 258 -16.04 -1.68 -16.70
CA ARG A 258 -15.94 -1.21 -15.32
C ARG A 258 -16.99 -1.83 -14.39
N ASN A 259 -18.20 -2.05 -14.87
CA ASN A 259 -19.29 -2.67 -14.10
C ASN A 259 -18.93 -4.08 -13.60
N ASN A 260 -18.01 -4.75 -14.28
CA ASN A 260 -17.57 -6.10 -13.97
C ASN A 260 -16.33 -6.13 -13.06
N ARG A 261 -15.76 -4.97 -12.69
CA ARG A 261 -14.60 -4.86 -11.80
C ARG A 261 -15.02 -4.34 -10.44
N ARG A 262 -15.81 -5.13 -9.73
CA ARG A 262 -16.32 -4.81 -8.38
C ARG A 262 -15.20 -4.85 -7.34
N GLY A 263 -15.34 -4.13 -6.23
CA GLY A 263 -14.29 -4.06 -5.19
C GLY A 263 -13.98 -5.44 -4.60
N GLN A 264 -15.03 -6.20 -4.30
CA GLN A 264 -14.93 -7.59 -3.84
C GLN A 264 -14.31 -8.57 -4.86
N TRP A 265 -14.37 -8.24 -6.16
CA TRP A 265 -13.75 -9.02 -7.23
C TRP A 265 -12.32 -8.56 -7.55
N ALA A 266 -11.80 -7.54 -6.87
CA ALA A 266 -10.41 -7.12 -7.03
C ALA A 266 -9.41 -8.23 -6.68
N ILE A 267 -9.82 -9.23 -5.88
CA ILE A 267 -9.01 -10.43 -5.62
C ILE A 267 -8.56 -11.14 -6.92
N TYR A 268 -9.32 -11.06 -8.00
CA TYR A 268 -8.96 -11.69 -9.29
C TYR A 268 -7.95 -10.87 -10.11
N SER A 269 -7.63 -9.62 -9.73
CA SER A 269 -6.64 -8.83 -10.47
C SER A 269 -5.22 -9.41 -10.30
N ARG A 270 -4.90 -9.90 -9.10
CA ARG A 270 -3.54 -10.34 -8.71
C ARG A 270 -3.43 -11.82 -8.35
N ASN A 271 -4.50 -12.47 -7.88
CA ASN A 271 -4.50 -13.91 -7.65
C ASN A 271 -4.67 -14.69 -8.97
N ARG A 272 -4.32 -15.98 -8.92
CA ARG A 272 -4.32 -16.92 -10.05
C ARG A 272 -4.88 -18.28 -9.56
N ASP A 273 -5.55 -19.03 -10.42
CA ASP A 273 -6.08 -20.40 -10.24
C ASP A 273 -4.97 -21.47 -10.15
N LEU A 274 -4.18 -21.42 -9.09
CA LEU A 274 -2.96 -22.20 -8.93
C LEU A 274 -3.10 -23.70 -9.22
N ASN A 275 -4.25 -24.33 -8.93
CA ASN A 275 -4.46 -25.77 -9.18
C ASN A 275 -5.17 -26.08 -10.51
N ARG A 276 -5.60 -25.07 -11.25
CA ARG A 276 -6.21 -25.17 -12.59
C ARG A 276 -7.53 -25.90 -12.61
N ASN A 277 -8.37 -25.70 -11.61
CA ASN A 277 -9.70 -26.31 -11.56
C ASN A 277 -10.83 -25.38 -12.04
N GLY A 278 -10.52 -24.12 -12.33
CA GLY A 278 -11.43 -23.12 -12.89
C GLY A 278 -12.23 -22.35 -11.85
N LYS A 279 -12.03 -22.68 -10.58
CA LYS A 279 -12.73 -22.09 -9.45
C LYS A 279 -11.73 -21.38 -8.57
N LEU A 280 -12.18 -20.30 -7.93
CA LEU A 280 -11.40 -19.66 -6.89
C LEU A 280 -11.42 -20.54 -5.65
N ASP A 281 -10.25 -21.02 -5.24
CA ASP A 281 -10.07 -21.73 -3.97
C ASP A 281 -9.41 -20.85 -2.90
N SER A 282 -9.58 -21.21 -1.63
CA SER A 282 -9.05 -20.45 -0.48
C SER A 282 -7.52 -20.26 -0.53
N PHE A 283 -6.77 -21.29 -0.93
CA PHE A 283 -5.29 -21.24 -1.02
C PHE A 283 -4.77 -20.34 -2.16
N GLU A 284 -5.64 -19.98 -3.10
CA GLU A 284 -5.33 -19.08 -4.22
C GLU A 284 -5.47 -17.60 -3.82
N ILE A 285 -6.17 -17.30 -2.72
CA ILE A 285 -6.33 -15.96 -2.18
C ILE A 285 -5.05 -15.59 -1.40
N ARG A 286 -4.04 -15.11 -2.13
CA ARG A 286 -2.74 -14.64 -1.62
C ARG A 286 -2.70 -13.13 -1.49
N TRP A 287 -3.25 -12.44 -2.48
CA TRP A 287 -3.45 -11.00 -2.52
C TRP A 287 -4.88 -10.66 -2.12
N PHE A 288 -5.04 -9.70 -1.22
CA PHE A 288 -6.33 -9.26 -0.69
C PHE A 288 -6.45 -7.74 -0.72
N VAL A 289 -7.68 -7.25 -0.61
CA VAL A 289 -7.93 -5.82 -0.46
C VAL A 289 -7.61 -5.43 0.99
N PRO A 290 -6.69 -4.48 1.24
CA PRO A 290 -6.32 -4.10 2.60
C PRO A 290 -7.50 -3.59 3.42
N ALA A 291 -7.48 -3.85 4.72
CA ALA A 291 -8.32 -3.14 5.66
C ALA A 291 -7.90 -1.67 5.79
N ILE A 292 -8.81 -0.81 6.23
CA ILE A 292 -8.60 0.66 6.21
C ILE A 292 -7.37 1.11 7.02
N ASP A 293 -7.07 0.46 8.15
CA ASP A 293 -5.91 0.80 8.95
C ASP A 293 -4.63 0.24 8.33
N GLN A 294 -4.68 -0.82 7.52
CA GLN A 294 -3.50 -1.27 6.75
C GLN A 294 -3.04 -0.22 5.73
N TYR A 295 -3.96 0.53 5.10
CA TYR A 295 -3.57 1.70 4.29
C TYR A 295 -3.02 2.84 5.15
N THR A 296 -3.62 3.10 6.31
CA THR A 296 -3.11 4.10 7.26
C THR A 296 -1.70 3.76 7.72
N LEU A 297 -1.41 2.47 7.95
CA LEU A 297 -0.07 1.97 8.24
C LEU A 297 0.88 2.23 7.06
N CYS A 298 0.49 1.96 5.81
CA CYS A 298 1.33 2.28 4.65
C CYS A 298 1.71 3.78 4.56
N PHE A 299 0.81 4.68 4.96
CA PHE A 299 1.15 6.11 5.08
C PHE A 299 2.24 6.39 6.12
N LEU A 300 2.29 5.63 7.23
CA LEU A 300 3.34 5.77 8.24
C LEU A 300 4.74 5.49 7.68
N GLY A 301 4.86 4.53 6.76
CA GLY A 301 6.11 4.28 6.02
C GLY A 301 6.40 5.39 5.02
N GLY A 302 5.45 5.64 4.11
CA GLY A 302 5.55 6.65 3.04
C GLY A 302 6.77 6.48 2.12
N ARG A 303 7.13 7.56 1.39
CA ARG A 303 8.25 7.59 0.43
C ARG A 303 9.61 7.06 0.91
N PRO A 304 9.99 7.20 2.19
CA PRO A 304 11.25 6.63 2.66
C PRO A 304 11.34 5.11 2.56
N VAL A 305 10.20 4.42 2.69
CA VAL A 305 10.16 2.96 2.69
C VAL A 305 9.60 2.40 1.37
N PHE A 306 8.62 3.10 0.79
CA PHE A 306 7.97 2.68 -0.44
C PHE A 306 8.56 3.41 -1.66
N GLU A 307 9.06 2.66 -2.65
CA GLU A 307 9.41 3.22 -3.97
C GLU A 307 8.16 3.81 -4.64
N ASN A 308 6.99 3.18 -4.42
CA ASN A 308 5.69 3.61 -4.92
C ASN A 308 4.72 3.75 -3.74
N PRO A 309 4.77 4.88 -3.01
CA PRO A 309 3.85 5.13 -1.89
C PRO A 309 2.39 5.14 -2.38
N LEU A 310 1.43 5.14 -1.46
CA LEU A 310 0.03 5.24 -1.82
C LEU A 310 -0.28 6.54 -2.59
N PHE A 311 0.39 7.66 -2.29
CA PHE A 311 0.19 8.91 -3.01
C PHE A 311 1.33 9.26 -3.97
N GLU A 312 1.02 9.21 -5.27
CA GLU A 312 1.90 9.62 -6.35
C GLU A 312 1.18 10.69 -7.20
N LYS A 313 1.63 11.94 -7.11
CA LYS A 313 0.95 13.10 -7.70
C LYS A 313 0.82 13.02 -9.23
N ASP A 314 1.73 12.34 -9.89
CA ASP A 314 1.74 12.02 -11.33
C ASP A 314 0.76 10.90 -11.71
N GLN A 315 0.35 10.08 -10.74
CA GLN A 315 -0.67 9.04 -10.89
C GLN A 315 -2.07 9.54 -10.50
N ALA A 316 -2.14 10.68 -9.82
CA ALA A 316 -3.38 11.31 -9.37
C ALA A 316 -4.06 12.11 -10.48
N VAL A 317 -5.37 12.29 -10.36
CA VAL A 317 -6.19 12.91 -11.41
C VAL A 317 -6.80 14.20 -10.90
N LYS A 318 -6.73 15.25 -11.71
CA LYS A 318 -7.37 16.53 -11.42
C LYS A 318 -8.68 16.67 -12.18
N ARG A 319 -9.69 17.19 -11.50
CA ARG A 319 -10.98 17.53 -12.11
C ARG A 319 -11.40 18.94 -11.74
N TYR A 320 -12.20 19.54 -12.61
CA TYR A 320 -12.75 20.88 -12.44
C TYR A 320 -14.27 20.93 -12.65
N SER A 321 -14.89 19.79 -13.01
CA SER A 321 -16.32 19.67 -13.26
C SER A 321 -16.85 18.32 -12.79
N GLY A 322 -18.16 18.25 -12.48
CA GLY A 322 -18.81 17.02 -12.02
C GLY A 322 -18.36 16.54 -10.63
N ILE A 323 -17.67 17.39 -9.87
CA ILE A 323 -17.17 17.15 -8.51
C ILE A 323 -17.52 18.35 -7.62
N ASP A 324 -17.43 18.18 -6.30
CA ASP A 324 -17.66 19.28 -5.37
C ASP A 324 -16.57 20.36 -5.52
N SER A 325 -16.95 21.63 -5.33
CA SER A 325 -16.07 22.78 -5.58
C SER A 325 -14.78 22.78 -4.75
N TRP A 326 -14.82 22.25 -3.53
CA TRP A 326 -13.67 22.14 -2.64
C TRP A 326 -12.65 21.06 -3.09
N MET A 327 -13.00 20.23 -4.07
CA MET A 327 -12.13 19.27 -4.75
C MET A 327 -11.59 19.76 -6.10
N ASN A 328 -12.02 20.94 -6.59
CA ASN A 328 -11.56 21.48 -7.87
C ASN A 328 -10.04 21.65 -7.91
N GLY A 329 -9.39 20.99 -8.88
CA GLY A 329 -7.94 21.03 -9.11
C GLY A 329 -7.10 20.19 -8.14
N VAL A 330 -7.72 19.47 -7.20
CA VAL A 330 -7.03 18.55 -6.29
C VAL A 330 -6.50 17.35 -7.10
N PRO A 331 -5.23 16.92 -6.92
CA PRO A 331 -4.74 15.66 -7.46
C PRO A 331 -5.33 14.49 -6.66
N ILE A 332 -6.49 13.99 -7.07
CA ILE A 332 -7.28 12.99 -6.32
C ILE A 332 -6.68 11.58 -6.52
N LEU A 333 -6.48 10.86 -5.42
CA LEU A 333 -6.12 9.44 -5.44
C LEU A 333 -6.69 8.73 -4.20
N HIS A 334 -7.82 8.06 -4.37
CA HIS A 334 -8.58 7.42 -3.30
C HIS A 334 -8.51 5.90 -3.42
N TYR A 335 -8.46 5.20 -2.29
CA TYR A 335 -8.44 3.74 -2.24
C TYR A 335 -9.64 3.17 -1.49
N MET A 336 -10.28 2.17 -2.10
CA MET A 336 -11.26 1.33 -1.41
C MET A 336 -10.54 0.33 -0.50
N SER A 337 -11.06 0.15 0.71
CA SER A 337 -10.61 -0.86 1.66
C SER A 337 -11.61 -2.01 1.76
N SER A 338 -11.18 -3.11 2.37
CA SER A 338 -12.07 -4.25 2.64
C SER A 338 -13.05 -3.99 3.80
N THR A 339 -12.82 -2.94 4.59
CA THR A 339 -13.53 -2.67 5.83
C THR A 339 -14.91 -2.07 5.55
N ASN A 340 -15.94 -2.73 6.06
CA ASN A 340 -17.35 -2.36 5.91
C ASN A 340 -18.01 -2.07 7.27
N LEU A 341 -17.39 -1.19 8.06
CA LEU A 341 -17.95 -0.73 9.34
C LEU A 341 -18.98 0.40 9.13
N SER A 342 -18.70 1.28 8.17
CA SER A 342 -19.46 2.48 7.86
C SER A 342 -19.06 2.98 6.47
N LYS A 343 -19.68 4.05 5.98
CA LYS A 343 -19.38 4.58 4.63
C LYS A 343 -18.02 5.29 4.55
N ASP A 344 -17.44 5.71 5.67
CA ASP A 344 -16.20 6.50 5.76
C ASP A 344 -14.90 5.68 5.68
N GLN A 345 -14.94 4.54 4.98
CA GLN A 345 -13.81 3.60 4.86
C GLN A 345 -13.10 3.70 3.50
N ILE A 346 -13.12 4.90 2.90
CA ILE A 346 -12.33 5.24 1.70
C ILE A 346 -11.10 6.02 2.14
N PHE A 347 -9.93 5.50 1.81
CA PHE A 347 -8.65 6.13 2.15
C PHE A 347 -8.31 7.22 1.13
N TRP A 348 -8.02 8.43 1.58
CA TRP A 348 -7.70 9.57 0.71
C TRP A 348 -6.20 9.81 0.76
N ALA A 349 -5.47 9.24 -0.19
CA ALA A 349 -4.01 9.24 -0.17
C ALA A 349 -3.43 10.64 -0.40
N GLU A 350 -4.11 11.49 -1.18
CA GLU A 350 -3.70 12.88 -1.40
C GLU A 350 -3.82 13.77 -0.16
N GLU A 351 -4.55 13.30 0.86
CA GLU A 351 -4.64 13.91 2.17
C GLU A 351 -3.71 13.23 3.19
N GLY A 352 -2.79 12.36 2.74
CA GLY A 352 -1.91 11.59 3.59
C GLY A 352 -2.62 10.38 4.22
N CYS A 353 -3.58 10.60 5.12
CA CYS A 353 -4.27 9.52 5.84
C CYS A 353 -5.72 9.81 6.23
N SER A 354 -6.39 10.74 5.54
CA SER A 354 -7.82 10.97 5.76
C SER A 354 -8.65 9.76 5.35
N LYS A 355 -9.80 9.64 6.02
CA LYS A 355 -10.82 8.64 5.71
C LYS A 355 -12.13 9.34 5.41
N GLY A 356 -12.73 9.05 4.26
CA GLY A 356 -13.91 9.75 3.78
C GLY A 356 -15.04 8.83 3.33
N ASN A 357 -16.23 9.41 3.23
CA ASN A 357 -17.43 8.67 2.85
C ASN A 357 -17.38 8.22 1.39
N TYR A 358 -17.87 7.02 1.13
CA TYR A 358 -18.15 6.56 -0.24
C TYR A 358 -19.03 7.57 -0.99
N GLY A 359 -18.54 8.01 -2.15
CA GLY A 359 -19.18 9.00 -3.01
C GLY A 359 -18.96 10.46 -2.62
N GLN A 360 -18.30 10.75 -1.50
CA GLN A 360 -18.01 12.12 -1.07
C GLN A 360 -17.16 12.87 -2.11
N GLY A 361 -17.40 14.16 -2.30
CA GLY A 361 -16.69 14.96 -3.31
C GLY A 361 -17.14 14.71 -4.75
N GLY A 362 -18.03 13.73 -5.00
CA GLY A 362 -18.41 13.32 -6.35
C GLY A 362 -17.35 12.48 -7.08
N VAL A 363 -16.35 11.96 -6.36
CA VAL A 363 -15.14 11.35 -6.96
C VAL A 363 -15.15 9.82 -6.99
N ARG A 364 -16.31 9.16 -6.82
CA ARG A 364 -16.42 7.67 -6.82
C ARG A 364 -15.82 6.98 -8.05
N ALA A 365 -15.77 7.67 -9.18
CA ALA A 365 -15.14 7.14 -10.38
C ALA A 365 -13.61 7.05 -10.24
N MET A 366 -13.01 7.68 -9.24
CA MET A 366 -11.57 7.84 -9.02
C MET A 366 -11.02 6.88 -7.95
N TYR A 367 -11.80 5.88 -7.54
CA TYR A 367 -11.42 4.91 -6.53
C TYR A 367 -10.58 3.77 -7.11
N GLY A 368 -9.33 3.66 -6.67
CA GLY A 368 -8.44 2.52 -6.93
C GLY A 368 -8.44 1.51 -5.78
N ILE A 369 -7.62 0.46 -5.93
CA ILE A 369 -7.35 -0.56 -4.92
C ILE A 369 -5.87 -0.94 -5.02
N ARG A 370 -5.10 -0.77 -3.93
CA ARG A 370 -3.72 -1.29 -3.85
C ARG A 370 -3.74 -2.56 -3.01
N MET A 371 -3.63 -3.70 -3.67
CA MET A 371 -3.68 -5.02 -3.05
C MET A 371 -2.53 -5.23 -2.05
N ALA A 372 -2.80 -5.98 -0.99
CA ALA A 372 -1.79 -6.44 -0.03
C ALA A 372 -1.69 -7.96 -0.01
N ARG A 373 -0.58 -8.45 0.55
CA ARG A 373 -0.31 -9.86 0.82
C ARG A 373 0.25 -10.02 2.23
N MET A 374 -0.13 -11.10 2.92
CA MET A 374 0.44 -11.44 4.21
C MET A 374 1.84 -12.01 4.01
N LEU A 375 2.75 -11.67 4.92
CA LEU A 375 4.15 -12.05 4.86
C LEU A 375 4.48 -12.81 6.14
N CYS A 376 4.78 -14.10 6.01
CA CYS A 376 5.06 -14.97 7.15
C CYS A 376 6.39 -15.70 6.98
N GLY A 377 6.91 -16.24 8.07
CA GLY A 377 8.06 -17.15 8.01
C GLY A 377 7.74 -18.43 7.24
N TYR A 378 8.78 -19.10 6.74
CA TYR A 378 8.65 -20.35 6.00
C TYR A 378 7.77 -21.38 6.75
N GLY A 379 6.91 -22.07 6.00
CA GLY A 379 6.04 -23.14 6.52
C GLY A 379 4.76 -22.65 7.19
N VAL A 380 4.55 -21.33 7.31
CA VAL A 380 3.26 -20.75 7.69
C VAL A 380 2.41 -20.58 6.43
N ASN A 381 1.16 -21.06 6.48
CA ASN A 381 0.21 -20.80 5.41
C ASN A 381 -0.24 -19.33 5.49
N ASP A 382 0.24 -18.50 4.55
CA ASP A 382 -0.02 -17.06 4.45
C ASP A 382 -1.22 -16.71 3.55
N THR A 383 -1.98 -17.72 3.14
CA THR A 383 -3.10 -17.59 2.18
C THR A 383 -4.46 -17.67 2.87
N GLY A 384 -5.53 -17.49 2.09
CA GLY A 384 -6.91 -17.70 2.55
C GLY A 384 -7.18 -19.10 3.14
N GLU A 385 -6.43 -20.13 2.75
CA GLU A 385 -6.56 -21.49 3.28
C GLU A 385 -6.32 -21.57 4.80
N ALA A 386 -5.56 -20.63 5.37
CA ALA A 386 -5.37 -20.53 6.81
C ALA A 386 -6.70 -20.39 7.60
N PHE A 387 -7.76 -19.93 6.94
CA PHE A 387 -9.09 -19.72 7.53
C PHE A 387 -10.07 -20.88 7.30
N ASP A 388 -9.66 -21.94 6.59
CA ASP A 388 -10.55 -23.06 6.25
C ASP A 388 -10.96 -23.88 7.47
N LYS A 389 -10.06 -24.01 8.45
CA LYS A 389 -10.35 -24.70 9.72
C LYS A 389 -11.21 -23.85 10.65
N ALA A 390 -10.90 -22.55 10.74
CA ALA A 390 -11.59 -21.61 11.61
C ALA A 390 -11.44 -20.17 11.10
N LEU A 391 -12.57 -19.50 10.89
CA LEU A 391 -12.64 -18.11 10.44
C LEU A 391 -12.53 -17.17 11.65
N GLU A 392 -11.32 -16.97 12.15
CA GLU A 392 -11.02 -16.12 13.33
C GLU A 392 -10.26 -14.86 12.92
N GLU A 393 -10.65 -13.68 13.44
CA GLU A 393 -10.02 -12.39 13.10
C GLU A 393 -8.52 -12.32 13.47
N LYS A 394 -8.10 -13.07 14.50
CA LYS A 394 -6.69 -13.14 14.92
C LYS A 394 -5.82 -14.00 14.00
N THR A 395 -6.42 -14.86 13.15
CA THR A 395 -5.67 -15.70 12.21
C THR A 395 -4.98 -14.80 11.19
N LEU A 396 -3.66 -14.97 11.03
CA LEU A 396 -2.83 -14.12 10.19
C LEU A 396 -3.06 -12.62 10.42
N ARG A 397 -3.34 -12.20 11.67
CA ARG A 397 -3.32 -10.78 12.02
C ARG A 397 -1.87 -10.34 12.11
N GLN A 398 -1.50 -9.27 11.42
CA GLN A 398 -0.15 -8.75 11.42
C GLN A 398 0.30 -8.32 12.83
N ASP A 399 1.59 -8.45 13.08
CA ASP A 399 2.25 -7.95 14.27
C ASP A 399 2.03 -6.43 14.40
N GLU A 400 1.75 -5.97 15.62
CA GLU A 400 1.65 -4.54 15.92
C GLU A 400 2.96 -3.81 15.58
N LEU A 401 2.89 -2.76 14.75
CA LEU A 401 4.04 -1.93 14.39
C LEU A 401 4.51 -1.02 15.52
N PHE A 402 3.58 -0.67 16.40
CA PHE A 402 3.83 0.16 17.57
C PHE A 402 3.23 -0.48 18.81
N THR A 403 3.89 -0.27 19.95
CA THR A 403 3.37 -0.66 21.26
C THR A 403 2.97 0.58 22.05
N VAL A 404 1.95 0.45 22.91
CA VAL A 404 1.47 1.55 23.77
C VAL A 404 1.63 1.13 25.23
N SER A 405 2.37 1.90 26.02
CA SER A 405 2.68 1.55 27.42
C SER A 405 2.65 2.77 28.36
N ARG A 406 2.70 2.56 29.69
CA ARG A 406 2.71 3.66 30.70
C ARG A 406 4.10 4.23 30.92
N GLU A 407 5.10 3.38 30.78
CA GLU A 407 6.52 3.67 30.99
C GLU A 407 7.30 3.16 29.79
N LEU A 408 8.39 3.83 29.44
CA LEU A 408 9.22 3.46 28.31
C LEU A 408 9.71 2.00 28.44
N ASN A 409 9.54 1.22 27.37
CA ASN A 409 9.91 -0.20 27.32
C ASN A 409 9.23 -1.10 28.37
N SER A 410 8.08 -0.68 28.91
CA SER A 410 7.27 -1.51 29.82
C SER A 410 6.26 -2.39 29.08
N ARG A 411 5.45 -3.15 29.83
CA ARG A 411 4.41 -4.02 29.24
C ARG A 411 3.37 -3.17 28.49
N PRO A 412 2.94 -3.58 27.29
CA PRO A 412 1.86 -2.92 26.57
C PRO A 412 0.56 -2.89 27.39
N ILE A 413 -0.25 -1.85 27.17
CA ILE A 413 -1.56 -1.67 27.77
C ILE A 413 -2.63 -1.95 26.74
N ASP A 414 -3.64 -2.74 27.12
CA ASP A 414 -4.78 -3.04 26.26
C ASP A 414 -5.56 -1.78 25.86
N TYR A 415 -6.06 -1.76 24.63
CA TYR A 415 -6.80 -0.64 24.05
C TYR A 415 -7.91 -0.07 24.96
N ALA A 416 -8.70 -0.94 25.59
CA ALA A 416 -9.81 -0.55 26.45
C ALA A 416 -9.36 0.18 27.74
N HIS A 417 -8.11 0.01 28.18
CA HIS A 417 -7.54 0.63 29.38
C HIS A 417 -6.76 1.91 29.06
N ARG A 418 -6.78 2.37 27.80
CA ARG A 418 -6.08 3.58 27.37
C ARG A 418 -6.96 4.83 27.62
N THR A 419 -7.04 5.27 28.87
CA THR A 419 -7.87 6.41 29.35
C THR A 419 -7.14 7.75 29.42
N ASP A 420 -7.91 8.85 29.36
CA ASP A 420 -7.41 10.23 29.53
C ASP A 420 -6.74 10.44 30.92
N GLY A 421 -5.90 11.47 31.06
CA GLY A 421 -5.28 11.90 32.32
C GLY A 421 -3.94 11.26 32.66
N HIS A 422 -3.38 10.48 31.73
CA HIS A 422 -2.17 9.70 31.97
C HIS A 422 -1.18 9.77 30.80
N THR A 423 0.10 9.66 31.13
CA THR A 423 1.20 9.54 30.18
C THR A 423 1.17 8.19 29.46
N TYR A 424 1.58 8.20 28.19
CA TYR A 424 1.77 7.02 27.38
C TYR A 424 3.09 7.08 26.62
N TYR A 425 3.67 5.93 26.30
CA TYR A 425 4.82 5.81 25.41
C TYR A 425 4.42 5.00 24.19
N ILE A 426 4.83 5.49 23.02
CA ILE A 426 4.79 4.77 21.75
C ILE A 426 6.20 4.29 21.44
N VAL A 427 6.35 3.00 21.14
CA VAL A 427 7.63 2.42 20.68
C VAL A 427 7.41 1.71 19.35
N LEU A 428 8.21 2.08 18.35
CA LEU A 428 8.18 1.57 16.98
C LEU A 428 9.44 0.72 16.74
N ASN A 429 9.37 -0.57 17.04
CA ASN A 429 10.49 -1.51 16.91
C ASN A 429 10.29 -2.59 15.84
N LYS A 430 9.22 -2.50 15.04
CA LYS A 430 8.97 -3.41 13.90
C LYS A 430 8.83 -2.70 12.56
N ILE A 431 8.92 -1.37 12.56
CA ILE A 431 8.86 -0.57 11.33
C ILE A 431 10.28 -0.38 10.76
N ASN A 432 10.38 -0.33 9.44
CA ASN A 432 11.63 -0.02 8.76
C ASN A 432 12.21 1.31 9.25
N THR A 433 13.51 1.33 9.55
CA THR A 433 14.23 2.52 10.07
C THR A 433 14.24 3.69 9.10
N ASP A 434 14.09 3.45 7.80
CA ASP A 434 14.02 4.53 6.81
C ASP A 434 12.79 5.42 7.02
N ALA A 435 11.74 4.90 7.68
CA ALA A 435 10.57 5.69 8.07
C ALA A 435 10.85 6.72 9.18
N PHE A 436 12.07 6.79 9.72
CA PHE A 436 12.41 7.63 10.86
C PHE A 436 13.11 8.94 10.49
N ARG A 437 12.74 10.01 11.18
CA ARG A 437 13.52 11.24 11.28
C ARG A 437 14.45 11.21 12.50
N ASP A 438 15.29 12.23 12.57
CA ASP A 438 16.18 12.48 13.70
C ASP A 438 15.40 12.99 14.93
N LYS A 439 15.94 12.73 16.12
CA LYS A 439 15.38 13.18 17.41
C LYS A 439 15.33 14.70 17.48
N VAL A 440 14.17 15.26 17.83
CA VAL A 440 14.04 16.64 18.27
C VAL A 440 14.25 16.69 19.77
N ARG A 441 15.33 17.33 20.22
CA ARG A 441 15.64 17.42 21.65
C ARG A 441 14.92 18.55 22.34
N ILE A 442 14.85 19.72 21.72
CA ILE A 442 14.26 20.94 22.25
C ILE A 442 13.52 21.60 21.10
N GLY A 443 12.36 22.19 21.39
CA GLY A 443 11.62 22.99 20.43
C GLY A 443 10.64 22.21 19.57
N GLU A 444 10.24 22.83 18.45
CA GLU A 444 9.21 22.30 17.55
C GLU A 444 9.78 21.73 16.26
N LEU A 445 8.96 20.95 15.55
CA LEU A 445 9.26 20.60 14.16
C LEU A 445 9.19 21.85 13.27
N ALA A 446 10.08 21.93 12.29
CA ALA A 446 10.01 22.96 11.27
C ALA A 446 8.70 22.85 10.46
N HIS A 447 8.26 23.96 9.85
CA HIS A 447 7.05 23.98 9.02
C HIS A 447 7.09 22.92 7.91
N HIS A 448 6.03 22.12 7.81
CA HIS A 448 6.02 20.98 6.90
C HIS A 448 4.63 20.55 6.42
N THR A 449 4.63 19.85 5.28
CA THR A 449 3.46 19.13 4.75
C THR A 449 3.61 17.63 5.01
N HIS A 450 2.56 16.86 4.74
CA HIS A 450 2.54 15.41 4.98
C HIS A 450 3.57 14.60 4.16
N GLU A 451 4.18 15.19 3.14
CA GLU A 451 5.20 14.57 2.29
C GLU A 451 6.65 14.86 2.73
N LYS A 452 6.88 15.82 3.63
CA LYS A 452 8.23 16.24 4.04
C LYS A 452 8.80 15.40 5.20
N LYS A 453 10.12 15.47 5.39
CA LYS A 453 10.88 14.67 6.38
C LYS A 453 10.43 14.93 7.82
N GLU A 454 10.00 16.14 8.14
CA GLU A 454 9.51 16.51 9.46
C GLU A 454 8.23 15.74 9.84
N ASN A 455 7.45 15.28 8.85
CA ASN A 455 6.29 14.43 9.08
C ASN A 455 6.66 12.95 9.31
N TRP A 456 7.92 12.55 9.21
CA TRP A 456 8.33 11.17 9.48
C TRP A 456 8.29 10.87 10.98
N LEU A 457 8.26 9.58 11.33
CA LEU A 457 8.16 9.14 12.71
C LEU A 457 9.49 9.29 13.43
N TYR A 458 9.46 9.29 14.75
CA TYR A 458 10.65 9.01 15.56
C TYR A 458 10.45 7.70 16.33
N ARG A 459 11.54 6.96 16.56
CA ARG A 459 11.53 5.56 17.05
C ARG A 459 10.67 5.36 18.31
N SER A 460 10.68 6.32 19.21
CA SER A 460 9.87 6.29 20.42
C SER A 460 9.55 7.68 20.89
N TYR A 461 8.33 7.88 21.37
CA TYR A 461 7.93 9.16 21.92
C TYR A 461 6.93 8.98 23.06
N ARG A 462 7.01 9.90 24.02
CA ARG A 462 6.09 10.04 25.14
C ARG A 462 4.95 10.98 24.75
N ILE A 463 3.73 10.63 25.12
CA ILE A 463 2.50 11.42 24.92
C ILE A 463 2.06 12.02 26.25
N ALA A 464 1.74 13.30 26.22
CA ALA A 464 1.30 14.08 27.38
C ALA A 464 0.02 13.52 28.01
N ARG A 465 0.01 13.53 29.35
CA ARG A 465 -1.11 13.16 30.20
C ARG A 465 -2.29 14.12 30.05
N ASN A 466 -2.00 15.41 29.87
CA ASN A 466 -3.00 16.46 29.76
C ASN A 466 -3.08 16.94 28.31
N LYS A 467 -4.30 17.21 27.86
CA LYS A 467 -4.52 17.98 26.64
C LYS A 467 -4.23 19.46 26.92
N ILE A 468 -3.65 20.13 25.94
CA ILE A 468 -3.43 21.57 25.96
C ILE A 468 -4.33 22.17 24.87
N GLY A 469 -5.12 23.18 25.20
CA GLY A 469 -6.10 23.69 24.24
C GLY A 469 -7.15 24.61 24.86
N TYR A 470 -8.16 24.95 24.08
CA TYR A 470 -9.23 25.88 24.48
C TYR A 470 -10.43 25.14 25.04
N THR A 471 -11.02 25.66 26.12
CA THR A 471 -12.28 25.13 26.68
C THR A 471 -13.55 25.62 25.96
N SER A 472 -13.47 26.64 25.09
CA SER A 472 -14.60 27.13 24.26
C SER A 472 -14.16 28.04 23.09
N TYR A 473 -14.94 28.07 21.99
CA TYR A 473 -14.83 29.04 20.89
C TYR A 473 -16.24 29.52 20.45
N ASN A 474 -16.70 30.66 20.99
CA ASN A 474 -18.07 31.17 20.71
C ASN A 474 -18.08 32.34 19.72
N THR A 475 -17.21 33.35 19.87
CA THR A 475 -17.02 34.46 18.92
C THR A 475 -15.59 35.02 19.04
N ALA A 476 -15.11 35.79 18.06
CA ALA A 476 -13.78 36.42 18.10
C ALA A 476 -13.52 37.25 19.39
N THR A 477 -14.59 37.78 20.00
CA THR A 477 -14.57 38.67 21.17
C THR A 477 -14.81 37.97 22.51
N ASP A 478 -15.33 36.74 22.54
CA ASP A 478 -15.80 36.06 23.77
C ASP A 478 -15.11 34.70 24.00
N ASN A 479 -13.79 34.68 23.80
CA ASN A 479 -12.97 33.47 23.85
C ASN A 479 -12.43 33.22 25.26
N ASN A 480 -12.65 32.02 25.81
CA ASN A 480 -11.90 31.56 26.98
C ASN A 480 -10.50 31.07 26.54
N ARG A 481 -9.58 32.02 26.33
CA ARG A 481 -8.19 31.80 25.94
C ARG A 481 -7.31 31.50 27.15
N THR A 482 -7.64 30.48 27.92
CA THR A 482 -6.95 30.17 29.19
C THR A 482 -5.45 29.97 29.00
N TYR A 483 -5.02 29.44 27.85
CA TYR A 483 -3.60 29.25 27.56
C TYR A 483 -2.96 30.55 27.06
N LYS A 484 -1.95 31.01 27.80
CA LYS A 484 -1.17 32.22 27.53
C LYS A 484 0.30 31.84 27.49
N ILE A 485 1.03 32.41 26.53
CA ILE A 485 2.50 32.37 26.53
C ILE A 485 2.98 33.78 26.85
N ASN A 486 3.80 33.91 27.90
CA ASN A 486 4.27 35.21 28.41
C ASN A 486 3.13 36.21 28.71
N GLY A 487 1.99 35.72 29.21
CA GLY A 487 0.83 36.54 29.54
C GLY A 487 -0.05 36.95 28.35
N ILE A 488 0.33 36.61 27.11
CA ILE A 488 -0.42 36.95 25.90
C ILE A 488 -1.33 35.78 25.48
N PRO A 489 -2.66 36.01 25.35
CA PRO A 489 -3.57 35.02 24.79
C PRO A 489 -3.25 34.78 23.32
N ARG A 490 -3.05 33.52 22.94
CA ARG A 490 -2.79 33.17 21.54
C ARG A 490 -4.09 33.00 20.76
N THR A 491 -4.01 33.03 19.43
CA THR A 491 -5.13 32.81 18.52
C THR A 491 -5.05 31.40 17.92
N TRP A 492 -6.14 30.88 17.35
CA TRP A 492 -6.11 29.62 16.59
C TRP A 492 -4.89 29.56 15.64
N TRP A 493 -4.59 30.67 14.94
CA TRP A 493 -3.58 30.72 13.87
C TRP A 493 -2.15 30.66 14.39
N GLN A 494 -1.92 31.21 15.58
CA GLN A 494 -0.62 31.15 16.24
C GLN A 494 -0.31 29.78 16.85
N LEU A 495 -1.34 28.99 17.17
CA LEU A 495 -1.18 27.80 18.00
C LEU A 495 -0.92 26.51 17.25
N ASN A 496 -1.18 26.48 15.94
CA ASN A 496 -0.89 25.32 15.11
C ASN A 496 0.53 25.35 14.50
N GLY A 497 1.42 26.22 15.01
CA GLY A 497 2.80 26.30 14.49
C GLY A 497 2.91 26.93 13.09
N VAL A 498 1.90 27.71 12.69
CA VAL A 498 1.61 27.96 11.27
C VAL A 498 2.37 29.17 10.73
N TRP A 499 3.40 28.90 9.95
CA TRP A 499 3.77 29.82 8.87
C TRP A 499 2.66 29.77 7.81
N THR A 500 1.84 30.81 7.71
CA THR A 500 0.84 30.95 6.63
C THR A 500 1.09 32.26 5.91
N SER A 501 1.11 32.21 4.57
CA SER A 501 1.21 33.41 3.74
C SER A 501 -0.04 34.30 3.82
N GLN A 502 -1.13 33.82 4.45
CA GLN A 502 -2.33 34.61 4.68
C GLN A 502 -2.10 35.74 5.69
N PHE A 503 -1.09 35.60 6.54
CA PHE A 503 -0.78 36.53 7.62
C PHE A 503 0.66 37.01 7.45
N ASN A 504 0.87 38.32 7.43
CA ASN A 504 2.22 38.88 7.46
C ASN A 504 2.75 38.94 8.89
N GLU A 505 4.07 39.12 9.03
CA GLU A 505 4.78 39.18 10.32
C GLU A 505 4.26 40.25 11.31
N ASN A 506 3.49 41.23 10.84
CA ASN A 506 2.97 42.31 11.69
C ASN A 506 1.61 41.98 12.31
N THR A 507 0.97 40.87 11.95
CA THR A 507 -0.33 40.49 12.49
C THR A 507 -0.22 39.61 13.72
N ILE A 508 -1.15 39.79 14.66
CA ILE A 508 -1.29 38.95 15.86
C ILE A 508 -1.68 37.50 15.54
N TYR A 509 -1.82 37.12 14.26
CA TYR A 509 -2.12 35.76 13.83
C TYR A 509 -0.87 35.03 13.29
N TYR A 510 0.26 35.72 13.14
CA TYR A 510 1.49 35.15 12.59
C TYR A 510 2.24 34.31 13.64
N TYR A 511 2.78 33.16 13.20
CA TYR A 511 3.63 32.30 14.01
C TYR A 511 5.09 32.75 13.91
N HIS A 512 5.68 33.17 15.03
CA HIS A 512 7.03 33.76 15.07
C HIS A 512 8.16 32.77 15.39
N GLY A 513 7.85 31.53 15.77
CA GLY A 513 8.85 30.56 16.20
C GLY A 513 8.31 29.59 17.24
N GLU A 514 9.13 28.60 17.60
CA GLU A 514 8.79 27.54 18.58
C GLU A 514 8.30 28.09 19.91
N GLU A 515 8.78 29.26 20.33
CA GLU A 515 8.33 29.92 21.56
C GLU A 515 6.85 30.34 21.54
N HIS A 516 6.19 30.23 20.39
CA HIS A 516 4.78 30.51 20.20
C HIS A 516 3.90 29.24 20.15
N SER A 517 4.49 28.05 20.19
CA SER A 517 3.74 26.78 20.21
C SER A 517 2.98 26.52 21.52
N LEU A 518 1.84 25.82 21.41
CA LEU A 518 1.09 25.30 22.57
C LEU A 518 1.92 24.41 23.50
N ALA A 519 2.92 23.71 22.96
CA ALA A 519 3.72 22.77 23.74
C ALA A 519 4.96 23.43 24.38
N TYR A 520 5.35 24.64 23.94
CA TYR A 520 6.65 25.23 24.31
C TYR A 520 6.83 25.46 25.81
N GLN A 521 5.78 25.93 26.50
CA GLN A 521 5.77 26.14 27.95
C GLN A 521 5.13 24.99 28.71
N TYR A 522 4.78 23.90 28.03
CA TYR A 522 4.24 22.72 28.68
C TYR A 522 5.34 21.96 29.40
N HIS A 523 5.03 21.46 30.58
CA HIS A 523 5.89 20.61 31.39
C HIS A 523 5.01 19.72 32.29
N GLU A 524 5.46 18.50 32.53
CA GLU A 524 4.86 17.54 33.45
C GLU A 524 5.75 17.27 34.65
N ASP A 525 7.07 17.45 34.50
CA ASP A 525 8.02 17.20 35.57
C ASP A 525 8.00 18.37 36.58
N ALA A 526 8.03 18.02 37.86
CA ALA A 526 7.85 18.98 38.95
C ALA A 526 9.01 19.99 39.07
N ASP A 527 10.20 19.60 38.61
CA ASP A 527 11.39 20.44 38.55
C ASP A 527 11.51 21.23 37.23
N GLY A 528 10.59 20.99 36.27
CA GLY A 528 10.60 21.61 34.95
C GLY A 528 11.72 21.11 34.04
N ALA A 529 12.32 19.95 34.32
CA ALA A 529 13.40 19.39 33.50
C ALA A 529 12.97 19.08 32.05
N ASP A 530 11.67 18.88 31.82
CA ASP A 530 11.05 18.63 30.52
C ASP A 530 10.54 19.89 29.81
N LEU A 531 10.79 21.07 30.38
CA LEU A 531 10.43 22.34 29.75
C LEU A 531 11.14 22.49 28.39
N HIS A 532 10.39 22.90 27.36
CA HIS A 532 10.85 23.01 25.97
C HIS A 532 11.17 21.68 25.26
N HIS A 533 10.97 20.54 25.92
CA HIS A 533 11.14 19.22 25.31
C HIS A 533 9.84 18.67 24.70
N TRP A 534 8.70 19.30 25.00
CA TRP A 534 7.40 18.97 24.44
C TRP A 534 7.15 19.72 23.14
N ARG A 535 6.56 19.03 22.18
CA ARG A 535 6.21 19.56 20.86
C ARG A 535 4.84 19.09 20.39
N MET A 536 4.30 19.75 19.38
CA MET A 536 3.11 19.25 18.69
C MET A 536 3.43 17.95 17.93
N PRO A 537 2.49 16.98 17.88
CA PRO A 537 2.65 15.82 17.02
C PRO A 537 2.55 16.24 15.55
N ASN A 538 3.25 15.52 14.67
CA ASN A 538 3.00 15.55 13.24
C ASN A 538 1.83 14.62 12.85
N LEU A 539 1.46 14.58 11.57
CA LEU A 539 0.32 13.80 11.10
C LEU A 539 0.52 12.29 11.25
N ARG A 540 1.73 11.75 11.05
CA ARG A 540 1.98 10.31 11.25
C ARG A 540 1.84 9.91 12.72
N GLU A 541 2.37 10.73 13.63
CA GLU A 541 2.24 10.53 15.07
C GLU A 541 0.76 10.65 15.51
N ALA A 542 0.03 11.60 14.95
CA ALA A 542 -1.40 11.76 15.19
C ALA A 542 -2.24 10.63 14.59
N ALA A 543 -1.84 10.06 13.44
CA ALA A 543 -2.47 8.89 12.86
C ALA A 543 -2.31 7.65 13.75
N ILE A 544 -1.12 7.48 14.36
CA ILE A 544 -0.93 6.46 15.41
C ILE A 544 -1.89 6.72 16.57
N MET A 545 -2.04 7.97 17.05
CA MET A 545 -2.99 8.27 18.13
C MET A 545 -4.44 7.90 17.75
N SER A 546 -4.85 8.17 16.51
CA SER A 546 -6.19 7.80 15.99
C SER A 546 -6.45 6.29 16.08
N MET A 547 -5.46 5.47 15.73
CA MET A 547 -5.57 4.00 15.79
C MET A 547 -5.37 3.45 17.21
N ALA A 548 -4.54 4.12 18.02
CA ALA A 548 -4.07 3.60 19.30
C ALA A 548 -5.03 3.87 20.47
N PHE A 549 -5.90 4.88 20.39
CA PHE A 549 -6.68 5.33 21.55
C PHE A 549 -8.21 5.29 21.32
N PRO A 550 -8.99 4.87 22.33
CA PRO A 550 -10.45 4.85 22.26
C PRO A 550 -11.04 6.26 22.26
N LYS A 551 -12.28 6.41 21.80
CA LYS A 551 -13.03 7.68 21.76
C LYS A 551 -12.98 8.44 23.10
N THR A 552 -13.06 7.71 24.22
CA THR A 552 -13.03 8.26 25.58
C THR A 552 -11.72 8.95 25.95
N TRP A 553 -10.60 8.59 25.31
CA TRP A 553 -9.30 9.24 25.53
C TRP A 553 -9.21 10.63 24.89
N PHE A 554 -9.94 10.83 23.78
CA PHE A 554 -10.02 12.13 23.12
C PHE A 554 -10.90 13.10 23.92
N GLY A 555 -11.98 12.61 24.55
CA GLY A 555 -12.81 13.41 25.46
C GLY A 555 -14.20 12.80 25.71
N ASN A 556 -15.15 13.63 26.16
CA ASN A 556 -16.53 13.21 26.41
C ASN A 556 -17.31 13.02 25.08
N GLU A 557 -18.08 11.93 24.99
CA GLU A 557 -18.71 11.46 23.76
C GLU A 557 -19.73 12.42 23.12
N ARG A 558 -20.25 13.40 23.87
CA ARG A 558 -21.35 14.28 23.43
C ARG A 558 -21.01 15.23 22.27
N ASN A 559 -19.74 15.56 22.04
CA ASN A 559 -19.32 16.60 21.09
C ASN A 559 -18.24 16.13 20.09
N ASP A 560 -18.12 14.83 19.83
CA ASP A 560 -17.09 14.24 18.94
C ASP A 560 -15.67 14.81 19.20
N PRO A 561 -15.10 14.51 20.37
CA PRO A 561 -13.88 15.14 20.83
C PRO A 561 -12.71 14.80 19.91
N SER A 562 -11.98 15.83 19.50
CA SER A 562 -10.85 15.71 18.59
C SER A 562 -9.60 16.41 19.12
N ILE A 563 -8.45 15.97 18.64
CA ILE A 563 -7.18 16.67 18.77
C ILE A 563 -6.67 17.10 17.39
N THR A 564 -5.62 17.92 17.37
CA THR A 564 -4.97 18.37 16.13
C THR A 564 -3.46 18.08 16.13
N CYS A 565 -2.80 18.38 15.00
CA CYS A 565 -1.36 18.21 14.77
C CYS A 565 -0.79 19.41 14.00
N CYS A 566 0.54 19.51 13.92
CA CYS A 566 1.22 20.66 13.29
C CYS A 566 1.43 20.54 11.77
N THR A 567 1.07 19.41 11.16
CA THR A 567 1.32 19.15 9.73
C THR A 567 0.30 19.84 8.84
N GLU A 568 0.77 20.56 7.83
CA GLU A 568 -0.08 21.22 6.84
C GLU A 568 -0.53 20.26 5.72
N SER A 569 -1.79 20.40 5.29
CA SER A 569 -2.32 19.74 4.10
C SER A 569 -1.98 20.50 2.80
N GLU A 570 -1.19 19.89 1.92
CA GLU A 570 -0.73 20.50 0.66
C GLU A 570 -1.77 20.53 -0.48
N ASN A 571 -2.70 19.57 -0.53
CA ASN A 571 -3.59 19.34 -1.69
C ASN A 571 -5.03 19.87 -1.49
N LEU A 572 -5.19 21.15 -1.15
CA LEU A 572 -6.52 21.78 -1.05
C LEU A 572 -7.05 22.20 -2.42
N GLY A 573 -8.36 22.08 -2.64
CA GLY A 573 -8.98 22.61 -3.86
C GLY A 573 -9.04 24.13 -3.85
N THR A 574 -9.05 24.73 -5.04
CA THR A 574 -8.97 26.19 -5.21
C THR A 574 -10.14 26.96 -4.59
N SER A 575 -11.26 26.28 -4.34
CA SER A 575 -12.46 26.85 -3.70
C SER A 575 -12.72 26.25 -2.31
N SER A 576 -11.76 25.50 -1.76
CA SER A 576 -11.88 24.92 -0.44
C SER A 576 -11.85 26.01 0.63
N THR A 577 -12.81 25.96 1.55
CA THR A 577 -12.83 26.78 2.77
C THR A 577 -12.26 26.02 3.98
N ASN A 578 -11.81 24.77 3.78
CA ASN A 578 -11.17 24.00 4.84
C ASN A 578 -9.85 24.65 5.24
N ILE A 579 -9.58 24.59 6.53
CA ILE A 579 -8.31 25.03 7.08
C ILE A 579 -7.31 23.88 6.81
N PRO A 580 -6.06 24.14 6.39
CA PRO A 580 -5.11 23.09 5.99
C PRO A 580 -4.55 22.26 7.17
N TYR A 581 -5.36 21.98 8.19
CA TYR A 581 -5.01 21.20 9.38
C TYR A 581 -6.01 20.10 9.63
N TRP A 582 -5.64 19.21 10.54
CA TRP A 582 -6.31 17.94 10.74
C TRP A 582 -7.15 17.94 12.02
N GLU A 583 -8.30 17.29 11.91
CA GLU A 583 -9.11 16.84 13.02
C GLU A 583 -8.85 15.33 13.20
N ILE A 584 -8.35 14.97 14.37
CA ILE A 584 -8.01 13.58 14.72
C ILE A 584 -8.94 13.10 15.83
N GLN A 585 -9.63 12.00 15.54
CA GLN A 585 -10.54 11.29 16.43
C GLN A 585 -10.12 9.81 16.47
N SER A 586 -10.72 9.04 17.38
CA SER A 586 -10.54 7.58 17.42
C SER A 586 -11.04 6.96 16.10
N GLY A 587 -10.14 6.29 15.36
CA GLY A 587 -10.40 5.64 14.08
C GLY A 587 -10.64 6.57 12.89
N LYS A 588 -10.69 7.90 13.07
CA LYS A 588 -11.05 8.87 12.04
C LYS A 588 -10.11 10.06 12.00
N ILE A 589 -9.72 10.45 10.78
CA ILE A 589 -8.86 11.59 10.49
C ILE A 589 -9.48 12.33 9.31
N GLY A 590 -9.56 13.65 9.40
CA GLY A 590 -10.07 14.48 8.32
C GLY A 590 -9.55 15.91 8.40
N ARG A 591 -9.76 16.68 7.34
CA ARG A 591 -9.44 18.12 7.34
C ARG A 591 -10.42 18.90 8.21
N LEU A 592 -9.91 19.93 8.85
CA LEU A 592 -10.70 20.83 9.66
C LEU A 592 -11.56 21.75 8.77
N SER A 593 -12.88 21.75 9.02
CA SER A 593 -13.79 22.66 8.32
C SER A 593 -13.60 24.11 8.76
N GLY A 594 -13.67 25.06 7.82
CA GLY A 594 -13.51 26.50 8.10
C GLY A 594 -14.55 27.11 9.04
N GLY A 595 -15.70 26.44 9.21
CA GLY A 595 -16.79 26.88 10.10
C GLY A 595 -16.87 26.12 11.42
N ALA A 596 -15.88 25.30 11.77
CA ALA A 596 -15.91 24.49 12.99
C ALA A 596 -15.98 25.37 14.25
N GLN A 597 -17.00 25.14 15.09
CA GLN A 597 -17.18 25.78 16.41
C GLN A 597 -16.65 24.92 17.57
N GLN A 598 -15.93 23.84 17.26
CA GLN A 598 -15.49 22.85 18.25
C GLN A 598 -14.29 23.36 19.07
N THR A 599 -14.12 22.82 20.29
CA THR A 599 -12.93 23.07 21.11
C THR A 599 -11.72 22.35 20.52
N PHE A 600 -10.60 23.06 20.36
CA PHE A 600 -9.35 22.49 19.84
C PHE A 600 -8.40 22.12 20.96
N TRP A 601 -7.90 20.88 20.89
CA TRP A 601 -6.95 20.32 21.83
C TRP A 601 -5.75 19.74 21.08
N VAL A 602 -4.59 19.75 21.72
CA VAL A 602 -3.41 18.99 21.29
C VAL A 602 -2.96 18.11 22.44
N ARG A 603 -2.42 16.95 22.09
CA ARG A 603 -1.65 16.08 22.96
C ARG A 603 -0.19 16.28 22.59
N ALA A 604 0.52 17.11 23.36
CA ALA A 604 1.94 17.30 23.13
C ALA A 604 2.69 15.98 23.29
N ILE A 605 3.82 15.86 22.60
CA ILE A 605 4.69 14.70 22.66
C ILE A 605 6.15 15.11 22.85
N GLN A 606 6.94 14.18 23.37
CA GLN A 606 8.38 14.33 23.59
C GLN A 606 9.10 13.13 22.96
N ASP A 607 10.16 13.37 22.18
CA ASP A 607 10.96 12.30 21.61
C ASP A 607 11.84 11.64 22.69
N GLU A 608 11.86 10.31 22.74
CA GLU A 608 12.62 9.50 23.73
C GLU A 608 13.92 8.90 23.20
#